data_AF-A0A4P7PCL0-F1
#
_entry.id   AF-A0A4P7PCL0-F1
#
_cell.length_a   1.000
_cell.length_b   1.000
_cell.length_c   1.000
_cell.angle_alpha   90.00
_cell.angle_beta   90.00
_cell.angle_gamma   90.00
#
_symmetry.space_group_name_H-M   'P 1'
#
loop_
_entity.id
_entity.type
_entity.pdbx_description
1 polymer ?
#
loop_
_entity_poly.entity_id
_entity_poly.type
_entity_poly.pdbx_seq_one_letter_code
_entity_poly.pdbx_strand_id
1 'polypeptide(L)'
;MKILAGLVAGLILAILVSTVVAIAGAASPRAAGGTGAIVFFVTWIIALAIAVLAPTAGKAWRRLLVTSGIAAFMLPLAGIVFTGSHIVTNISGAHSGAETAGAAIGGTLVSGFLGFIGFFLGVIFLIVGLLIGRDKQVIYIQPPPNS
;
A
#
# COMPACT_ATOMS: atom_id res chain seq x y z
N MET A 1 4.41 -0.25 23.04
CA MET A 1 3.75 0.24 21.81
C MET A 1 4.37 -0.20 20.49
N LYS A 2 5.60 -0.75 20.42
CA LYS A 2 6.18 -1.25 19.15
C LYS A 2 5.38 -2.41 18.54
N ILE A 3 5.01 -3.38 19.37
CA ILE A 3 4.20 -4.54 18.95
C ILE A 3 2.85 -4.09 18.38
N LEU A 4 2.21 -3.10 19.02
CA LEU A 4 0.97 -2.51 18.52
C LEU A 4 1.15 -1.86 17.14
N ALA A 5 2.27 -1.17 16.90
CA ALA A 5 2.59 -0.63 15.58
C ALA A 5 2.72 -1.74 14.54
N GLY A 6 3.44 -2.82 14.87
CA GLY A 6 3.58 -3.98 13.99
C GLY A 6 2.26 -4.70 13.70
N LEU A 7 1.41 -4.87 14.72
CA LEU A 7 0.10 -5.50 14.55
C LEU A 7 -0.81 -4.64 13.67
N VAL A 8 -0.97 -3.35 14.00
CA VAL A 8 -1.94 -2.48 13.33
C VAL A 8 -1.41 -1.94 12.01
N ALA A 9 -0.28 -1.23 12.01
CA ALA A 9 0.27 -0.68 10.78
C ALA A 9 0.84 -1.76 9.86
N GLY A 10 1.32 -2.88 10.42
CA GLY A 10 1.72 -4.03 9.62
C GLY A 10 0.53 -4.75 8.98
N LEU A 11 -0.63 -4.82 9.65
CA LEU A 11 -1.85 -5.35 9.04
C LEU A 11 -2.31 -4.46 7.87
N ILE A 12 -2.29 -3.14 8.04
CA ILE A 12 -2.59 -2.19 6.96
C ILE A 12 -1.67 -2.44 5.76
N LEU A 13 -0.35 -2.52 5.99
CA LEU A 13 0.63 -2.80 4.94
C LEU A 13 0.35 -4.15 4.24
N ALA A 14 0.08 -5.20 5.01
CA ALA A 14 -0.19 -6.53 4.47
C ALA A 14 -1.46 -6.55 3.60
N ILE A 15 -2.53 -5.89 4.03
CA ILE A 15 -3.76 -5.74 3.25
C ILE A 15 -3.47 -5.01 1.94
N LEU A 16 -2.75 -3.89 1.98
CA LEU A 16 -2.42 -3.13 0.77
C LEU A 16 -1.59 -3.93 -0.22
N VAL A 17 -0.49 -4.54 0.24
CA VAL A 17 0.41 -5.31 -0.63
C VAL A 17 -0.30 -6.53 -1.21
N SER A 18 -1.07 -7.27 -0.40
CA SER A 18 -1.85 -8.41 -0.89
C SER A 18 -2.92 -8.00 -1.91
N THR A 19 -3.56 -6.84 -1.71
CA THR A 19 -4.55 -6.28 -2.64
C THR A 19 -3.89 -5.90 -3.97
N VAL A 20 -2.73 -5.23 -3.93
CA VAL A 20 -1.95 -4.89 -5.13
C VAL A 20 -1.59 -6.14 -5.93
N VAL A 21 -1.09 -7.18 -5.25
CA VAL A 21 -0.72 -8.45 -5.91
C VAL A 21 -1.95 -9.17 -6.47
N ALA A 22 -3.05 -9.23 -5.72
CA ALA A 22 -4.29 -9.87 -6.18
C ALA A 22 -4.85 -9.19 -7.42
N ILE A 23 -4.86 -7.86 -7.47
CA ILE A 23 -5.37 -7.08 -8.60
C ILE A 23 -4.44 -7.18 -9.81
N ALA A 24 -3.13 -7.05 -9.61
CA ALA A 24 -2.15 -7.21 -10.69
C ALA A 24 -2.16 -8.62 -11.28
N GLY A 25 -2.42 -9.65 -10.45
CA GLY A 25 -2.49 -11.05 -10.86
C GLY A 25 -3.86 -11.50 -11.35
N ALA A 26 -4.88 -10.62 -11.38
CA ALA A 26 -6.27 -10.99 -11.63
C ALA A 26 -6.52 -11.66 -13.01
N ALA A 27 -5.64 -11.41 -13.99
CA ALA A 27 -5.65 -12.12 -15.27
C ALA A 27 -5.40 -13.63 -15.15
N SER A 28 -4.93 -14.11 -13.99
CA SER A 28 -4.69 -15.51 -13.66
C SER A 28 -5.40 -15.92 -12.36
N PRO A 29 -6.73 -16.14 -12.37
CA PRO A 29 -7.54 -16.31 -11.15
C PRO A 29 -7.08 -17.44 -10.23
N ARG A 30 -6.56 -18.54 -10.81
CA ARG A 30 -6.04 -19.70 -10.05
C ARG A 30 -4.77 -19.36 -9.25
N ALA A 31 -3.96 -18.43 -9.73
CA ALA A 31 -2.74 -17.99 -9.05
C ALA A 31 -3.00 -16.81 -8.10
N ALA A 32 -3.93 -15.92 -8.43
CA ALA A 32 -4.16 -14.66 -7.72
C ALA A 32 -4.60 -14.85 -6.24
N GLY A 33 -5.55 -15.76 -5.98
CA GLY A 33 -6.07 -15.97 -4.62
C GLY A 33 -5.05 -16.57 -3.65
N GLY A 34 -4.39 -17.66 -4.07
CA GLY A 34 -3.36 -18.32 -3.25
C GLY A 34 -2.12 -17.44 -3.05
N THR A 35 -1.66 -16.77 -4.10
CA THR A 35 -0.50 -15.88 -4.02
C THR A 35 -0.79 -14.67 -3.13
N GLY A 36 -1.98 -14.08 -3.24
CA GLY A 36 -2.39 -12.96 -2.39
C GLY A 36 -2.38 -13.31 -0.90
N ALA A 37 -2.89 -14.48 -0.53
CA ALA A 37 -2.89 -14.96 0.86
C ALA A 37 -1.47 -15.19 1.40
N ILE A 38 -0.59 -15.82 0.60
CA ILE A 38 0.82 -16.03 0.99
C ILE A 38 1.51 -14.69 1.18
N VAL A 39 1.37 -13.77 0.23
CA VAL A 39 1.96 -12.43 0.29
C VAL A 39 1.45 -11.66 1.50
N PHE A 40 0.17 -11.79 1.85
CA PHE A 40 -0.41 -11.19 3.05
C PHE A 40 0.35 -11.63 4.31
N PHE A 41 0.42 -12.94 4.58
CA PHE A 41 1.05 -13.45 5.81
C PHE A 41 2.55 -13.14 5.86
N VAL A 42 3.25 -13.31 4.74
CA VAL A 42 4.69 -13.00 4.65
C VAL A 42 4.93 -11.51 4.94
N THR A 43 4.17 -10.63 4.29
CA THR A 43 4.29 -9.18 4.49
C THR A 43 3.97 -8.78 5.93
N TRP A 44 2.95 -9.40 6.53
CA TRP A 44 2.57 -9.13 7.91
C TRP A 44 3.65 -9.54 8.91
N ILE A 45 4.26 -10.72 8.73
CA ILE A 45 5.38 -11.19 9.56
C ILE A 45 6.59 -10.26 9.41
N ILE A 46 6.92 -9.86 8.17
CA ILE A 46 8.01 -8.90 7.92
C ILE A 46 7.72 -7.56 8.61
N ALA A 47 6.48 -7.06 8.54
CA ALA A 47 6.08 -5.83 9.19
C ALA A 47 6.21 -5.90 10.72
N LEU A 48 5.83 -7.04 11.33
CA LEU A 48 6.05 -7.30 12.74
C LEU A 48 7.54 -7.28 13.11
N ALA A 49 8.39 -7.93 12.30
CA ALA A 49 9.84 -7.91 12.50
C ALA A 49 10.39 -6.48 12.42
N ILE A 50 9.99 -5.68 11.42
CA ILE A 50 10.38 -4.27 11.26
C ILE A 50 9.99 -3.45 12.50
N ALA A 51 8.81 -3.70 13.07
CA ALA A 51 8.33 -2.97 14.24
C ALA A 51 9.13 -3.29 15.51
N VAL A 52 9.45 -4.56 15.74
CA VAL A 52 10.23 -5.00 16.91
C VAL A 52 11.67 -4.52 16.84
N LEU A 53 12.28 -4.58 15.65
CA LEU A 53 13.66 -4.13 15.39
C LEU A 53 13.82 -2.60 15.33
N ALA A 54 12.74 -1.83 15.33
CA ALA A 54 12.83 -0.38 15.33
C ALA A 54 13.42 0.15 16.65
N PRO A 55 14.26 1.21 16.66
CA PRO A 55 14.86 1.74 17.89
C PRO A 55 13.81 2.25 18.88
N THR A 56 12.80 2.98 18.40
CA THR A 56 11.73 3.57 19.21
C THR A 56 10.36 3.23 18.62
N ALA A 57 9.31 3.34 19.44
CA ALA A 57 7.94 3.14 18.97
C ALA A 57 7.56 4.14 17.86
N GLY A 58 7.99 5.39 17.96
CA GLY A 58 7.78 6.39 16.91
C GLY A 58 8.44 6.01 15.59
N LYS A 59 9.67 5.47 15.62
CA LYS A 59 10.36 4.99 14.42
C LYS A 59 9.70 3.74 13.80
N ALA A 60 9.09 2.87 14.62
CA ALA A 60 8.29 1.73 14.13
C ALA A 60 7.08 2.20 13.31
N TRP A 61 6.27 3.10 13.89
CA TRP A 61 5.10 3.69 13.22
C TRP A 61 5.50 4.44 11.94
N ARG A 62 6.57 5.24 11.98
CA ARG A 62 7.09 5.93 10.80
C ARG A 62 7.42 4.98 9.66
N ARG A 63 8.20 3.92 9.93
CA ARG A 63 8.61 2.95 8.89
C ARG A 63 7.41 2.25 8.27
N LEU A 64 6.45 1.80 9.07
CA LEU A 64 5.29 1.05 8.60
C LEU A 64 4.27 1.93 7.86
N LEU A 65 4.05 3.17 8.32
CA LEU A 65 3.13 4.10 7.65
C LEU A 65 3.71 4.62 6.34
N VAL A 66 5.01 4.94 6.30
CA VAL A 66 5.66 5.36 5.05
C VAL A 66 5.63 4.22 4.02
N THR A 67 5.94 2.99 4.42
CA THR A 67 5.85 1.84 3.52
C THR A 67 4.41 1.55 3.08
N SER A 68 3.43 1.73 3.97
CA SER A 68 2.00 1.64 3.62
C SER A 68 1.59 2.72 2.61
N GLY A 69 2.10 3.94 2.74
CA GLY A 69 1.88 5.01 1.77
C GLY A 69 2.46 4.68 0.40
N ILE A 70 3.67 4.13 0.34
CA ILE A 70 4.28 3.65 -0.90
C ILE A 70 3.44 2.51 -1.51
N ALA A 71 3.02 1.54 -0.71
CA ALA A 71 2.17 0.45 -1.17
C ALA A 71 0.81 0.94 -1.69
N ALA A 72 0.22 1.96 -1.06
CA ALA A 72 -1.02 2.58 -1.53
C ALA A 72 -0.85 3.27 -2.90
N PHE A 73 0.29 3.91 -3.17
CA PHE A 73 0.60 4.44 -4.50
C PHE A 73 0.85 3.37 -5.56
N MET A 74 0.97 2.09 -5.19
CA MET A 74 0.99 0.99 -6.15
C MET A 74 -0.42 0.56 -6.59
N LEU A 75 -1.47 0.91 -5.84
CA LEU A 75 -2.86 0.59 -6.21
C LEU A 75 -3.30 1.21 -7.55
N PRO A 76 -3.01 2.48 -7.87
CA PRO A 76 -3.28 3.05 -9.19
C PRO A 76 -2.56 2.28 -10.31
N LEU A 77 -1.30 1.88 -10.08
CA LEU A 77 -0.54 1.11 -11.06
C LEU A 77 -1.12 -0.29 -11.26
N ALA A 78 -1.53 -0.95 -10.18
CA ALA A 78 -2.23 -2.23 -10.23
C ALA A 78 -3.57 -2.11 -10.98
N GLY A 79 -4.30 -1.00 -10.80
CA GLY A 79 -5.50 -0.68 -11.56
C GLY A 79 -5.23 -0.62 -13.06
N ILE A 80 -4.19 0.10 -13.49
CA ILE A 80 -3.83 0.20 -14.91
C ILE A 80 -3.48 -1.18 -15.50
N VAL A 81 -2.70 -1.99 -14.78
CA VAL A 81 -2.36 -3.36 -15.17
C VAL A 81 -3.62 -4.23 -15.26
N PHE A 82 -4.52 -4.11 -14.29
CA PHE A 82 -5.81 -4.80 -14.31
C PHE A 82 -6.62 -4.42 -15.54
N THR A 83 -6.80 -3.13 -15.81
CA THR A 83 -7.58 -2.67 -16.98
C THR A 83 -6.97 -3.14 -18.29
N GLY A 84 -5.65 -3.01 -18.45
CA GLY A 84 -4.96 -3.47 -19.65
C GLY A 84 -5.12 -4.98 -19.86
N SER A 85 -4.89 -5.78 -18.82
CA SER A 85 -5.06 -7.24 -18.89
C SER A 85 -6.51 -7.66 -19.11
N HIS A 86 -7.48 -6.96 -18.50
CA HIS A 86 -8.92 -7.22 -18.65
C HIS A 86 -9.41 -6.89 -20.06
N ILE A 87 -8.92 -5.81 -20.67
CA ILE A 87 -9.19 -5.44 -22.06
C ILE A 87 -8.62 -6.51 -23.00
N VAL A 88 -7.34 -6.89 -22.84
CA VAL A 88 -6.70 -7.89 -23.70
C VAL A 88 -7.40 -9.26 -23.60
N THR A 89 -7.76 -9.69 -22.39
CA THR A 89 -8.35 -11.03 -22.19
C THR A 89 -9.81 -11.11 -22.62
N ASN A 90 -10.63 -10.09 -22.31
CA ASN A 90 -12.06 -10.15 -22.57
C ASN A 90 -12.46 -9.60 -23.94
N ILE A 91 -11.75 -8.61 -24.49
CA ILE A 91 -12.09 -8.08 -25.83
C ILE A 91 -11.66 -9.05 -26.93
N SER A 92 -10.51 -9.73 -26.77
CA SER A 92 -10.03 -10.72 -27.75
C SER A 92 -10.92 -11.96 -27.84
N GLY A 93 -11.71 -12.24 -26.80
CA GLY A 93 -12.65 -13.36 -26.72
C GLY A 93 -14.13 -12.96 -26.69
N ALA A 94 -14.44 -11.67 -26.89
CA ALA A 94 -15.81 -11.17 -26.79
C ALA A 94 -16.69 -11.67 -27.95
N HIS A 95 -17.88 -12.18 -27.61
CA HIS A 95 -18.86 -12.69 -28.57
C HIS A 95 -19.86 -11.61 -29.01
N SER A 96 -19.80 -10.41 -28.41
CA SER A 96 -20.68 -9.28 -28.76
C SER A 96 -20.02 -7.93 -28.49
N GLY A 97 -20.48 -6.89 -29.19
CA GLY A 97 -20.05 -5.50 -28.91
C GLY A 97 -20.43 -5.00 -27.51
N ALA A 98 -21.49 -5.55 -26.91
CA ALA A 98 -21.88 -5.21 -25.54
C ALA A 98 -20.89 -5.75 -24.49
N GLU A 99 -20.34 -6.94 -24.72
CA GLU A 99 -19.31 -7.54 -23.86
C GLU A 99 -18.00 -6.73 -23.91
N THR A 100 -17.59 -6.30 -25.11
CA THR A 100 -16.45 -5.40 -25.31
C THR A 100 -16.65 -4.05 -24.60
N ALA A 101 -17.82 -3.44 -24.77
CA ALA A 101 -18.15 -2.16 -24.12
C ALA A 101 -18.17 -2.30 -22.59
N GLY A 102 -18.77 -3.39 -22.07
CA GLY A 102 -18.79 -3.70 -20.64
C GLY A 102 -17.40 -3.90 -20.07
N ALA A 103 -16.52 -4.63 -20.76
CA ALA A 103 -15.14 -4.86 -20.32
C ALA A 103 -14.31 -3.57 -20.27
N ALA A 104 -14.49 -2.67 -21.25
CA ALA A 104 -13.82 -1.38 -21.28
C ALA A 104 -14.33 -0.44 -20.15
N ILE A 105 -15.65 -0.34 -19.97
CA ILE A 105 -16.25 0.50 -18.92
C ILE A 105 -15.90 -0.04 -17.53
N GLY A 106 -16.07 -1.34 -17.28
CA GLY A 106 -15.75 -1.96 -16.01
C GLY A 106 -14.26 -1.81 -15.66
N GLY A 107 -13.39 -2.10 -16.63
CA GLY A 107 -11.94 -1.94 -16.45
C GLY A 107 -11.54 -0.50 -16.10
N THR A 108 -12.09 0.49 -16.80
CA THR A 108 -11.76 1.91 -16.54
C THR A 108 -12.32 2.41 -15.22
N LEU A 109 -13.52 1.98 -14.82
CA LEU A 109 -14.11 2.30 -13.50
C LEU A 109 -13.24 1.77 -12.35
N VAL A 110 -12.82 0.51 -12.44
CA VAL A 110 -11.94 -0.11 -11.43
C VAL A 110 -10.62 0.65 -11.36
N SER A 111 -9.97 0.92 -12.50
CA SER A 111 -8.76 1.73 -12.57
C SER A 111 -8.92 3.11 -11.93
N GLY A 112 -10.00 3.83 -12.26
CA GLY A 112 -10.25 5.16 -11.74
C GLY A 112 -10.46 5.16 -10.22
N PHE A 113 -11.22 4.20 -9.70
CA PHE A 113 -11.47 4.04 -8.28
C PHE A 113 -10.20 3.70 -7.49
N LEU A 114 -9.41 2.74 -7.98
CA LEU A 114 -8.11 2.40 -7.41
C LEU A 114 -7.11 3.55 -7.50
N GLY A 115 -7.16 4.32 -8.58
CA GLY A 115 -6.39 5.54 -8.77
C GLY A 115 -6.68 6.56 -7.68
N PHE A 116 -7.96 6.86 -7.47
CA PHE A 116 -8.42 7.81 -6.45
C PHE A 116 -8.03 7.34 -5.04
N ILE A 117 -8.46 6.14 -4.64
CA ILE A 117 -8.21 5.64 -3.28
C ILE A 117 -6.71 5.51 -3.02
N GLY A 118 -5.96 4.89 -3.94
CA GLY A 118 -4.53 4.68 -3.78
C GLY A 118 -3.76 5.97 -3.62
N PHE A 119 -4.12 7.01 -4.38
CA PHE A 119 -3.51 8.34 -4.26
C PHE A 119 -3.79 8.99 -2.90
N PHE A 120 -5.06 9.13 -2.51
CA PHE A 120 -5.42 9.82 -1.27
C PHE A 120 -4.93 9.06 -0.03
N LEU A 121 -5.08 7.74 -0.02
CA LEU A 121 -4.58 6.89 1.06
C LEU A 121 -3.04 6.96 1.15
N GLY A 122 -2.37 6.96 -0.01
CA GLY A 122 -0.92 7.13 -0.11
C GLY A 122 -0.44 8.45 0.49
N VAL A 123 -1.08 9.56 0.11
CA VAL A 123 -0.77 10.89 0.66
C VAL A 123 -0.99 10.93 2.17
N ILE A 124 -2.12 10.42 2.67
CA ILE A 124 -2.43 10.41 4.11
C ILE A 124 -1.37 9.62 4.89
N PHE A 125 -1.06 8.39 4.47
CA PHE A 125 -0.06 7.57 5.17
C PHE A 125 1.35 8.13 5.07
N LEU A 126 1.70 8.75 3.94
CA LEU A 126 2.98 9.43 3.80
C LEU A 126 3.08 10.62 4.76
N ILE A 127 2.08 11.50 4.80
CA ILE A 127 2.07 12.67 5.69
C ILE A 127 2.15 12.22 7.16
N VAL A 128 1.25 11.32 7.58
CA VAL A 128 1.22 10.85 8.98
C VAL A 128 2.53 10.13 9.32
N GLY A 129 3.04 9.27 8.45
CA GLY A 129 4.30 8.56 8.64
C GLY A 129 5.52 9.49 8.75
N LEU A 130 5.58 10.56 7.95
CA LEU A 130 6.68 11.53 7.97
C LEU A 130 6.65 12.48 9.18
N LEU A 131 5.46 12.71 9.75
CA LEU A 131 5.29 13.55 10.94
C LEU A 131 5.56 12.77 12.24
N ILE A 132 5.28 11.47 12.27
CA ILE A 132 5.52 10.63 13.46
C ILE A 132 7.00 10.29 13.63
N GLY A 133 7.47 10.28 14.88
CA GLY A 133 8.79 9.76 15.23
C GLY A 133 9.96 10.59 14.71
N ARG A 134 9.73 11.88 14.41
CA ARG A 134 10.80 12.86 14.16
C ARG A 134 11.65 13.04 15.42
N ASP A 135 12.96 13.00 15.23
CA ASP A 135 13.90 13.30 16.31
C ASP A 135 13.81 14.82 16.59
N LYS A 136 13.48 15.20 17.83
CA LYS A 136 13.44 16.61 18.24
C LYS A 136 14.88 17.11 18.34
N GLN A 137 15.31 18.01 17.46
CA GLN A 137 16.55 18.75 17.68
C GLN A 137 16.33 19.73 18.83
N VAL A 138 16.89 19.41 20.00
CA VAL A 138 16.95 20.33 21.15
C VAL A 138 18.25 21.12 21.02
N ILE A 139 18.14 22.40 20.71
CA ILE A 139 19.29 23.32 20.67
C ILE A 139 19.48 23.84 22.10
N TYR A 140 20.57 23.43 22.75
CA TYR A 140 20.93 23.98 24.05
C TYR A 140 21.65 25.31 23.84
N ILE A 141 21.04 26.41 24.30
CA ILE A 141 21.68 27.72 24.33
C ILE A 141 22.40 27.83 25.68
N GLN A 142 23.73 27.92 25.67
CA GLN A 142 24.48 28.21 26.89
C GLN A 142 24.22 29.65 27.32
N PRO A 143 23.88 29.92 28.59
CA PRO A 143 23.79 31.29 29.09
C PRO A 143 25.19 31.96 29.08
N PRO A 144 25.27 33.29 28.86
CA PRO A 144 26.53 34.02 28.88
C PRO A 144 27.27 33.81 30.21
N PRO A 145 28.62 33.81 30.24
CA PRO A 145 29.37 33.76 31.50
C PRO A 145 29.04 35.01 32.31
N ASN A 146 28.62 34.82 33.57
CA ASN A 146 28.42 35.90 34.51
C ASN A 146 29.80 36.53 34.78
N SER A 147 30.05 37.73 34.25
CA SER A 147 31.23 38.56 34.52
C SER A 147 31.14 39.23 35.89
#